data_AF-A0A1C6HJ35-F1
#
_entry.id   AF-A0A1C6HJ35-F1
#
_cell.length_a   1.000
_cell.length_b   1.000
_cell.length_c   1.000
_cell.angle_alpha   90.00
_cell.angle_beta   90.00
_cell.angle_gamma   90.00
#
_symmetry.space_group_name_H-M   'P 1'
#
loop_
_entity.id
_entity.type
_entity.pdbx_description
1 polymer ?
#
loop_
_entity_poly.entity_id
_entity_poly.type
_entity_poly.pdbx_seq_one_letter_code
_entity_poly.pdbx_strand_id
1 'polypeptide(L)'
;MDDDSWNNGTADLPVPLNGADLAEYEGPILRAVESCNSYNEGNLMLCFRKEWNPGVKEKVLSAIPSVEIRGGELMACATVCLKEPLTEAEMKALQDHLRDQFSSGWGEDFEQQEIKVKGGVISVHFWETDRFSIEMEQPAPKRPKMKLEKWDGDILSVLKRAERLLIENGQPERAKQMMEQFRTFYSLSSGVISQYVEIDLPEKKTKKAKKDRGEER
;
A
#
# COMPACT_ATOMS: atom_id res chain seq x y z
N MET A 1 -9.19 26.39 -59.55
CA MET A 1 -10.51 25.85 -59.20
C MET A 1 -10.24 24.92 -58.05
N ASP A 2 -10.24 25.53 -56.88
CA ASP A 2 -10.05 24.94 -55.57
C ASP A 2 -11.34 24.22 -55.21
N ASP A 3 -11.25 22.92 -54.94
CA ASP A 3 -12.36 22.09 -54.49
C ASP A 3 -12.06 21.58 -53.08
N ASP A 4 -11.94 22.53 -52.14
CA ASP A 4 -11.94 22.28 -50.69
C ASP A 4 -13.37 22.04 -50.21
N SER A 5 -13.99 20.95 -50.69
CA SER A 5 -15.28 20.47 -50.21
C SER A 5 -15.11 19.28 -49.27
N TRP A 6 -14.45 19.51 -48.12
CA TRP A 6 -14.47 18.59 -46.96
C TRP A 6 -14.91 19.30 -45.67
N ASN A 7 -15.85 20.24 -45.76
CA ASN A 7 -16.56 20.71 -44.58
C ASN A 7 -17.97 20.12 -44.55
N ASN A 8 -18.07 18.83 -44.19
CA ASN A 8 -19.34 18.21 -43.87
C ASN A 8 -19.51 18.17 -42.34
N GLY A 9 -20.32 19.11 -41.83
CA GLY A 9 -21.21 18.98 -40.69
C GLY A 9 -20.64 18.45 -39.36
N THR A 10 -20.40 19.38 -38.41
CA THR A 10 -20.46 19.13 -36.95
C THR A 10 -20.01 17.74 -36.50
N ALA A 11 -18.72 17.43 -36.68
CA ALA A 11 -18.10 16.42 -35.84
C ALA A 11 -18.03 17.03 -34.44
N ASP A 12 -18.83 16.53 -33.50
CA ASP A 12 -18.64 16.79 -32.08
C ASP A 12 -17.19 16.43 -31.77
N LEU A 13 -16.34 17.46 -31.60
CA LEU A 13 -14.96 17.25 -31.21
C LEU A 13 -14.99 16.48 -29.87
N PRO A 14 -14.20 15.41 -29.71
CA PRO A 14 -14.18 14.66 -28.46
C PRO A 14 -13.85 15.63 -27.32
N VAL A 15 -14.75 15.73 -26.36
CA VAL A 15 -14.53 16.57 -25.17
C VAL A 15 -13.49 15.87 -24.31
N PRO A 16 -12.31 16.47 -24.09
CA PRO A 16 -11.30 15.86 -23.24
C PRO A 16 -11.80 15.80 -21.80
N LEU A 17 -11.77 14.61 -21.21
CA LEU A 17 -12.11 14.36 -19.82
C LEU A 17 -10.82 14.17 -19.01
N ASN A 18 -10.71 14.82 -17.86
CA ASN A 18 -9.60 14.58 -16.94
C ASN A 18 -9.92 13.44 -15.96
N GLY A 19 -8.98 13.09 -15.08
CA GLY A 19 -9.18 12.03 -14.08
C GLY A 19 -10.40 12.26 -13.17
N ALA A 20 -10.70 13.50 -12.78
CA ALA A 20 -11.87 13.81 -11.96
C ALA A 20 -13.19 13.62 -12.73
N ASP A 21 -13.22 13.99 -14.01
CA ASP A 21 -14.39 13.75 -14.87
C ASP A 21 -14.60 12.25 -15.11
N LEU A 22 -13.51 11.50 -15.32
CA LEU A 22 -13.53 10.06 -15.53
C LEU A 22 -13.95 9.26 -14.28
N ALA A 23 -13.86 9.86 -13.09
CA ALA A 23 -14.25 9.21 -11.85
C ALA A 23 -15.75 8.81 -11.83
N GLU A 24 -16.62 9.56 -12.53
CA GLU A 24 -18.04 9.18 -12.68
C GLU A 24 -18.23 7.86 -13.44
N TYR A 25 -17.24 7.49 -14.26
CA TYR A 25 -17.27 6.31 -15.12
C TYR A 25 -16.37 5.16 -14.63
N GLU A 26 -15.93 5.18 -13.36
CA GLU A 26 -15.07 4.14 -12.77
C GLU A 26 -15.59 2.73 -13.06
N GLY A 27 -16.87 2.46 -12.79
CA GLY A 27 -17.46 1.13 -12.97
C GLY A 27 -17.38 0.60 -14.42
N PRO A 28 -17.88 1.35 -15.43
CA PRO A 28 -17.68 1.01 -16.84
C PRO A 28 -16.20 0.82 -17.24
N ILE A 29 -15.31 1.71 -16.80
CA ILE A 29 -13.89 1.65 -17.16
C ILE A 29 -13.23 0.43 -16.53
N LEU A 30 -13.48 0.15 -15.26
CA LEU A 30 -12.98 -1.04 -14.57
C LEU A 30 -13.39 -2.33 -15.28
N ARG A 31 -14.66 -2.44 -15.70
CA ARG A 31 -15.13 -3.61 -16.47
C ARG A 31 -14.42 -3.74 -17.82
N ALA A 32 -14.13 -2.63 -18.49
CA ALA A 32 -13.36 -2.65 -19.73
C ALA A 32 -11.94 -3.15 -19.47
N VAL A 33 -11.30 -2.69 -18.39
CA VAL A 33 -9.96 -3.17 -17.98
C VAL A 33 -9.98 -4.67 -17.67
N GLU A 34 -10.95 -5.15 -16.91
CA GLU A 34 -11.12 -6.58 -16.61
C GLU A 34 -11.33 -7.43 -17.88
N SER A 35 -12.10 -6.91 -18.85
CA SER A 35 -12.31 -7.55 -20.14
C SER A 35 -11.02 -7.62 -20.97
N CYS A 36 -10.25 -6.53 -21.00
CA CYS A 36 -8.95 -6.48 -21.66
C CYS A 36 -7.96 -7.49 -21.03
N ASN A 37 -7.92 -7.54 -19.70
CA ASN A 37 -7.10 -8.47 -18.94
C ASN A 37 -7.45 -9.93 -19.21
N SER A 38 -8.74 -10.23 -19.40
CA SER A 38 -9.18 -11.59 -19.72
C SER A 38 -8.74 -12.05 -21.11
N TYR A 39 -8.62 -11.12 -22.07
CA TYR A 39 -8.28 -11.43 -23.46
C TYR A 39 -6.77 -11.64 -23.69
N ASN A 40 -5.91 -10.89 -22.99
CA ASN A 40 -4.46 -10.88 -23.22
C ASN A 40 -3.65 -11.41 -22.01
N GLU A 41 -4.24 -12.32 -21.23
CA GLU A 41 -3.70 -12.84 -19.94
C GLU A 41 -3.50 -11.77 -18.84
N GLY A 42 -3.70 -10.48 -19.14
CA GLY A 42 -3.78 -9.37 -18.20
C GLY A 42 -2.51 -9.10 -17.40
N ASN A 43 -1.41 -9.75 -17.76
CA ASN A 43 -0.16 -9.68 -17.01
C ASN A 43 0.89 -8.87 -17.78
N LEU A 44 1.13 -7.64 -17.32
CA LEU A 44 2.11 -6.73 -17.92
C LEU A 44 3.54 -7.28 -17.86
N MET A 45 3.80 -8.29 -17.02
CA MET A 45 5.10 -8.97 -16.96
C MET A 45 5.39 -9.88 -18.16
N LEU A 46 4.41 -10.19 -19.01
CA LEU A 46 4.64 -10.97 -20.24
C LEU A 46 5.56 -10.21 -21.21
N CYS A 47 5.39 -8.90 -21.31
CA CYS A 47 6.20 -8.02 -22.14
C CYS A 47 7.57 -7.69 -21.52
N PHE A 48 7.77 -7.95 -20.22
CA PHE A 48 9.04 -7.69 -19.55
C PHE A 48 10.11 -8.68 -20.03
N ARG A 49 11.19 -8.20 -20.65
CA ARG A 49 12.26 -9.06 -21.16
C ARG A 49 13.30 -9.36 -20.07
N LYS A 50 13.75 -10.61 -20.01
CA LYS A 50 14.71 -11.06 -18.99
C LYS A 50 16.04 -10.30 -19.11
N GLU A 51 16.41 -9.92 -20.32
CA GLU A 51 17.65 -9.22 -20.63
C GLU A 51 17.69 -7.80 -20.05
N TRP A 52 16.53 -7.19 -19.77
CA TRP A 52 16.46 -5.86 -19.17
C TRP A 52 16.82 -5.89 -17.69
N ASN A 53 16.24 -6.83 -16.95
CA ASN A 53 16.58 -7.08 -15.56
C ASN A 53 16.20 -8.51 -15.17
N PRO A 54 17.16 -9.45 -15.09
CA PRO A 54 16.88 -10.84 -14.77
C PRO A 54 16.21 -11.00 -13.39
N GLY A 55 16.61 -10.17 -12.42
CA GLY A 55 16.09 -10.20 -11.07
C GLY A 55 14.61 -9.83 -10.98
N VAL A 56 14.19 -8.79 -11.71
CA VAL A 56 12.76 -8.43 -11.82
C VAL A 56 11.97 -9.58 -12.44
N LYS A 57 12.46 -10.16 -13.55
CA LYS A 57 11.74 -11.25 -14.24
C LYS A 57 11.59 -12.51 -13.39
N GLU A 58 12.54 -12.78 -12.49
CA GLU A 58 12.50 -13.94 -11.60
C GLU A 58 11.65 -13.69 -10.33
N LYS A 59 11.65 -12.47 -9.81
CA LYS A 59 11.00 -12.11 -8.54
C LYS A 59 9.57 -11.61 -8.70
N VAL A 60 9.19 -11.05 -9.83
CA VAL A 60 7.82 -10.57 -10.07
C VAL A 60 7.00 -11.66 -10.74
N LEU A 61 5.95 -12.11 -10.06
CA LEU A 61 5.05 -13.17 -10.52
C LEU A 61 4.01 -12.63 -11.50
N SER A 62 3.41 -11.48 -11.17
CA SER A 62 2.41 -10.83 -12.00
C SER A 62 2.36 -9.33 -11.75
N ALA A 63 1.92 -8.59 -12.76
CA ALA A 63 1.51 -7.20 -12.64
C ALA A 63 0.21 -7.03 -13.42
N ILE A 64 -0.91 -6.94 -12.71
CA ILE A 64 -2.26 -6.90 -13.30
C ILE A 64 -2.76 -5.46 -13.26
N PRO A 65 -3.08 -4.83 -14.42
CA PRO A 65 -3.55 -3.45 -14.46
C PRO A 65 -5.01 -3.35 -14.00
N SER A 66 -5.35 -2.22 -13.42
CA SER A 66 -6.67 -1.86 -12.88
C SER A 66 -6.79 -0.33 -12.85
N VAL A 67 -7.95 0.16 -12.39
CA VAL A 67 -8.18 1.57 -12.05
C VAL A 67 -8.73 1.69 -10.63
N GLU A 68 -8.52 2.84 -10.01
CA GLU A 68 -9.09 3.18 -8.71
C GLU A 68 -9.27 4.71 -8.56
N ILE A 69 -10.18 5.13 -7.68
CA ILE A 69 -10.33 6.55 -7.32
C ILE A 69 -9.35 6.94 -6.21
N ARG A 70 -8.50 7.94 -6.48
CA ARG A 70 -7.65 8.58 -5.48
C ARG A 70 -7.80 10.09 -5.52
N GLY A 71 -8.08 10.69 -4.35
CA GLY A 71 -8.23 12.14 -4.26
C GLY A 71 -9.36 12.72 -5.11
N GLY A 72 -10.34 11.90 -5.52
CA GLY A 72 -11.43 12.30 -6.42
C GLY A 72 -11.12 12.15 -7.91
N GLU A 73 -9.93 11.67 -8.27
CA GLU A 73 -9.52 11.40 -9.66
C GLU A 73 -9.45 9.89 -9.91
N LEU A 74 -9.86 9.44 -11.10
CA LEU A 74 -9.61 8.09 -11.59
C LEU A 74 -8.12 7.96 -11.96
N MET A 75 -7.45 7.00 -11.33
CA MET A 75 -6.04 6.71 -11.55
C MET A 75 -5.88 5.29 -12.06
N ALA A 76 -4.93 5.08 -12.99
CA ALA A 76 -4.46 3.74 -13.32
C ALA A 76 -3.61 3.18 -12.17
N CYS A 77 -3.79 1.91 -11.86
CA CYS A 77 -2.99 1.20 -10.87
C CYS A 77 -2.68 -0.22 -11.36
N ALA A 78 -1.66 -0.85 -10.78
CA ALA A 78 -1.36 -2.25 -11.05
C ALA A 78 -1.16 -3.02 -9.74
N THR A 79 -1.80 -4.19 -9.64
CA THR A 79 -1.54 -5.12 -8.55
C THR A 79 -0.34 -5.98 -8.90
N VAL A 80 0.77 -5.78 -8.19
CA VAL A 80 2.02 -6.50 -8.40
C VAL A 80 2.20 -7.60 -7.36
N CYS A 81 2.31 -8.85 -7.81
CA CYS A 81 2.62 -9.98 -6.94
C CYS A 81 4.12 -10.31 -7.00
N LEU A 82 4.78 -10.24 -5.86
CA LEU A 82 6.21 -10.55 -5.72
C LEU A 82 6.41 -11.91 -5.07
N LYS A 83 7.36 -12.70 -5.60
CA LYS A 83 7.90 -13.89 -4.95
C LYS A 83 8.86 -13.51 -3.82
N GLU A 84 9.66 -12.47 -4.05
CA GLU A 84 10.70 -11.97 -3.14
C GLU A 84 10.79 -10.44 -3.22
N PRO A 85 11.31 -9.77 -2.18
CA PRO A 85 11.54 -8.33 -2.21
C PRO A 85 12.47 -7.92 -3.36
N LEU A 86 12.15 -6.80 -3.99
CA LEU A 86 13.00 -6.17 -5.00
C LEU A 86 14.03 -5.25 -4.33
N THR A 87 15.23 -5.23 -4.89
CA THR A 87 16.23 -4.17 -4.63
C THR A 87 15.74 -2.86 -5.22
N GLU A 88 16.34 -1.73 -4.81
CA GLU A 88 15.97 -0.41 -5.34
C GLU A 88 16.11 -0.33 -6.87
N ALA A 89 17.17 -0.93 -7.43
CA ALA A 89 17.38 -0.96 -8.88
C ALA A 89 16.35 -1.82 -9.62
N GLU A 90 15.97 -2.97 -9.04
CA GLU A 90 14.90 -3.83 -9.58
C GLU A 90 13.54 -3.14 -9.49
N MET A 91 13.25 -2.48 -8.36
CA MET A 91 12.02 -1.70 -8.18
C MET A 91 11.93 -0.60 -9.23
N LYS A 92 13.01 0.17 -9.44
CA LYS A 92 13.04 1.21 -10.47
C LYS A 92 12.82 0.65 -11.88
N ALA A 93 13.46 -0.48 -12.22
CA ALA A 93 13.27 -1.12 -13.51
C ALA A 93 11.82 -1.61 -13.71
N LEU A 94 11.17 -2.11 -12.66
CA LEU A 94 9.74 -2.45 -12.71
C LEU A 94 8.86 -1.20 -12.87
N GLN A 95 9.16 -0.10 -12.17
CA GLN A 95 8.44 1.16 -12.28
C GLN A 95 8.49 1.71 -13.71
N ASP A 96 9.70 1.79 -14.28
CA ASP A 96 9.90 2.28 -15.65
C ASP A 96 9.11 1.42 -16.65
N HIS A 97 9.12 0.09 -16.49
CA HIS A 97 8.32 -0.82 -17.32
C HIS A 97 6.81 -0.61 -17.18
N LEU A 98 6.29 -0.54 -15.95
CA LEU A 98 4.85 -0.33 -15.74
C LEU A 98 4.39 1.01 -16.29
N ARG A 99 5.20 2.05 -16.09
CA ARG A 99 4.94 3.37 -16.65
C ARG A 99 4.81 3.30 -18.17
N ASP A 100 5.79 2.66 -18.83
CA ASP A 100 5.79 2.51 -20.28
C ASP A 100 4.58 1.69 -20.77
N GLN A 101 4.17 0.64 -20.03
CA GLN A 101 2.97 -0.16 -20.33
C GLN A 101 1.63 0.55 -20.08
N PHE A 102 1.58 1.56 -19.20
CA PHE A 102 0.36 2.37 -19.01
C PHE A 102 0.27 3.49 -20.04
N SER A 103 1.39 4.11 -20.39
CA SER A 103 1.41 5.16 -21.42
C SER A 103 1.37 4.63 -22.85
N SER A 104 1.81 3.40 -23.07
CA SER A 104 1.95 2.75 -24.38
C SER A 104 1.81 1.23 -24.22
N GLY A 105 1.82 0.45 -25.29
CA GLY A 105 1.61 -1.00 -25.20
C GLY A 105 0.19 -1.30 -24.71
N TRP A 106 0.04 -1.79 -23.46
CA TRP A 106 -1.28 -2.10 -22.92
C TRP A 106 -2.21 -0.88 -22.89
N GLY A 107 -1.70 0.29 -22.51
CA GLY A 107 -2.51 1.52 -22.48
C GLY A 107 -2.98 1.97 -23.87
N GLU A 108 -2.16 1.77 -24.89
CA GLU A 108 -2.48 2.08 -26.29
C GLU A 108 -3.52 1.10 -26.85
N ASP A 109 -3.34 -0.19 -26.57
CA ASP A 109 -4.33 -1.23 -26.91
C ASP A 109 -5.67 -0.98 -26.20
N PHE A 110 -5.63 -0.45 -24.96
CA PHE A 110 -6.82 -0.13 -24.19
C PHE A 110 -7.55 1.12 -24.72
N GLU A 111 -6.84 2.14 -25.17
CA GLU A 111 -7.44 3.36 -25.73
C GLU A 111 -8.33 3.08 -26.95
N GLN A 112 -7.95 2.07 -27.75
CA GLN A 112 -8.74 1.62 -28.90
C GLN A 112 -10.09 0.98 -28.50
N GLN A 113 -10.32 0.69 -27.21
CA GLN A 113 -11.57 0.15 -26.73
C GLN A 113 -12.58 1.27 -26.46
N GLU A 114 -13.61 1.32 -27.29
CA GLU A 114 -14.78 2.16 -27.08
C GLU A 114 -15.62 1.68 -25.89
N ILE A 115 -15.68 2.48 -24.81
CA ILE A 115 -16.45 2.16 -23.61
C ILE A 115 -17.80 2.86 -23.69
N LYS A 116 -18.87 2.08 -23.77
CA LYS A 116 -20.24 2.61 -23.79
C LYS A 116 -20.64 3.08 -22.39
N VAL A 117 -20.97 4.37 -22.29
CA VAL A 117 -21.43 5.00 -21.04
C VAL A 117 -22.78 5.69 -21.26
N LYS A 118 -23.41 6.13 -20.16
CA LYS A 118 -24.64 6.91 -20.26
C LYS A 118 -24.31 8.27 -20.87
N GLY A 119 -24.79 8.53 -22.08
CA GLY A 119 -24.58 9.80 -22.78
C GLY A 119 -23.52 9.75 -23.89
N GLY A 120 -22.90 8.60 -24.15
CA GLY A 120 -21.98 8.47 -25.28
C GLY A 120 -21.03 7.29 -25.18
N VAL A 121 -19.89 7.44 -25.84
CA VAL A 121 -18.76 6.52 -25.82
C VAL A 121 -17.56 7.29 -25.34
N ILE A 122 -16.76 6.69 -24.47
CA ILE A 122 -15.49 7.24 -24.03
C ILE A 122 -14.36 6.30 -24.44
N SER A 123 -13.22 6.87 -24.82
CA SER A 123 -11.94 6.20 -24.95
C SER A 123 -11.03 6.74 -23.86
N VAL A 124 -10.28 5.85 -23.19
CA VAL A 124 -9.47 6.21 -22.03
C VAL A 124 -8.01 5.92 -22.34
N HIS A 125 -7.16 6.93 -22.16
CA HIS A 125 -5.72 6.81 -22.36
C HIS A 125 -4.97 7.27 -21.10
N PHE A 126 -3.96 6.51 -20.67
CA PHE A 126 -3.23 6.75 -19.42
C PHE A 126 -1.85 7.38 -19.68
N TRP A 127 -1.80 8.49 -20.43
CA TRP A 127 -0.51 9.14 -20.80
C TRP A 127 0.14 9.93 -19.67
N GLU A 128 -0.65 10.48 -18.74
CA GLU A 128 -0.13 11.34 -17.66
C GLU A 128 0.55 10.47 -16.58
N THR A 129 1.83 10.19 -16.82
CA THR A 129 2.65 9.30 -15.97
C THR A 129 3.50 10.04 -14.94
N ASP A 130 3.46 11.37 -14.93
CA ASP A 130 4.24 12.22 -14.00
C ASP A 130 3.83 12.01 -12.53
N ARG A 131 2.64 11.45 -12.28
CA ARG A 131 2.11 11.12 -10.95
C ARG A 131 2.21 9.63 -10.59
N PHE A 132 3.08 8.88 -11.27
CA PHE A 132 3.27 7.44 -10.99
C PHE A 132 3.86 7.23 -9.58
N SER A 133 3.16 6.46 -8.75
CA SER A 133 3.60 6.09 -7.40
C SER A 133 3.34 4.61 -7.14
N ILE A 134 4.22 3.97 -6.35
CA ILE A 134 4.02 2.59 -5.92
C ILE A 134 3.67 2.59 -4.44
N GLU A 135 2.52 1.98 -4.15
CA GLU A 135 2.18 1.58 -2.79
C GLU A 135 2.38 0.09 -2.66
N MET A 136 3.32 -0.29 -1.80
CA MET A 136 3.49 -1.69 -1.44
C MET A 136 2.46 -2.04 -0.37
N GLU A 137 1.46 -2.84 -0.72
CA GLU A 137 0.70 -3.57 0.28
C GLU A 137 1.63 -4.56 0.97
N GLN A 138 2.20 -4.16 2.10
CA GLN A 138 2.86 -5.12 2.98
C GLN A 138 1.77 -6.06 3.50
N PRO A 139 1.99 -7.40 3.46
CA PRO A 139 1.01 -8.33 3.98
C PRO A 139 0.70 -7.93 5.42
N ALA A 140 -0.58 -7.65 5.69
CA ALA A 140 -1.04 -7.18 7.00
C ALA A 140 -0.37 -8.03 8.09
N PRO A 141 0.40 -7.44 9.02
CA PRO A 141 1.26 -8.24 9.86
C PRO A 141 0.38 -9.17 10.69
N LYS A 142 0.55 -10.48 10.44
CA LYS A 142 -0.29 -11.54 10.99
C LYS A 142 -0.36 -11.37 12.50
N ARG A 143 -1.57 -11.21 13.05
CA ARG A 143 -1.77 -11.14 14.50
C ARG A 143 -1.56 -12.55 15.06
N PRO A 144 -0.54 -12.78 15.92
CA PRO A 144 -0.32 -14.09 16.48
C PRO A 144 -1.51 -14.50 17.35
N LYS A 145 -1.98 -15.75 17.23
CA LYS A 145 -3.04 -16.27 18.10
C LYS A 145 -2.41 -16.71 19.42
N MET A 146 -2.91 -16.19 20.54
CA MET A 146 -2.52 -16.61 21.89
C MET A 146 -3.73 -17.24 22.57
N LYS A 147 -3.56 -18.45 23.13
CA LYS A 147 -4.56 -19.05 24.02
C LYS A 147 -4.37 -18.48 25.42
N LEU A 148 -5.45 -18.07 26.06
CA LEU A 148 -5.43 -17.70 27.46
C LEU A 148 -5.55 -18.97 28.31
N GLU A 149 -4.61 -19.18 29.24
CA GLU A 149 -4.60 -20.33 30.14
C GLU A 149 -5.09 -19.96 31.55
N LYS A 150 -5.46 -20.98 32.36
CA LYS A 150 -5.96 -20.80 33.74
C LYS A 150 -4.98 -20.06 34.68
N TRP A 151 -3.71 -19.93 34.31
CA TRP A 151 -2.66 -19.26 35.07
C TRP A 151 -2.47 -17.79 34.68
N ASP A 152 -3.32 -17.27 33.79
CA ASP A 152 -3.31 -15.90 33.28
C ASP A 152 -4.00 -14.93 34.24
N GLY A 153 -3.89 -15.18 35.55
CA GLY A 153 -4.59 -14.43 36.60
C GLY A 153 -4.10 -12.99 36.76
N ASP A 154 -3.02 -12.60 36.08
CA ASP A 154 -2.45 -11.26 36.10
C ASP A 154 -2.27 -10.69 34.68
N ILE A 155 -2.79 -9.49 34.47
CA ILE A 155 -2.79 -8.79 33.19
C ILE A 155 -1.38 -8.45 32.70
N LEU A 156 -0.43 -8.20 33.62
CA LEU A 156 0.97 -7.93 33.26
C LEU A 156 1.63 -9.19 32.69
N SER A 157 1.29 -10.35 33.22
CA SER A 157 1.78 -11.65 32.77
C SER A 157 1.24 -12.04 31.39
N VAL A 158 -0.03 -11.67 31.10
CA VAL A 158 -0.60 -11.77 29.76
C VAL A 158 0.11 -10.84 28.78
N LEU A 159 0.34 -9.58 29.16
CA LEU A 159 1.02 -8.59 28.31
C LEU A 159 2.46 -8.99 27.97
N LYS A 160 3.24 -9.47 28.94
CA LYS A 160 4.63 -9.91 28.70
C LYS A 160 4.72 -11.09 27.74
N ARG A 161 3.73 -12.00 27.77
CA ARG A 161 3.66 -13.11 26.81
C ARG A 161 3.24 -12.62 25.43
N ALA A 162 2.29 -11.70 25.35
CA ALA A 162 1.94 -11.06 24.09
C ALA A 162 3.13 -10.29 23.48
N GLU A 163 3.91 -9.57 24.29
CA GLU A 163 5.13 -8.87 23.86
C GLU A 163 6.14 -9.86 23.26
N ARG A 164 6.43 -10.95 23.98
CA ARG A 164 7.34 -12.00 23.51
C ARG A 164 6.85 -12.64 22.21
N LEU A 165 5.55 -12.95 22.13
CA LEU A 165 4.94 -13.56 20.96
C LEU A 165 5.02 -12.66 19.73
N LEU A 166 4.84 -11.35 19.90
CA LEU A 166 5.03 -10.36 18.83
C LEU A 166 6.49 -10.29 18.38
N ILE A 167 7.45 -10.29 19.32
CA ILE A 167 8.89 -10.28 19.00
C ILE A 167 9.29 -11.56 18.25
N GLU A 168 8.86 -12.73 18.72
CA GLU A 168 9.14 -14.04 18.10
C GLU A 168 8.51 -14.16 16.70
N ASN A 169 7.42 -13.44 16.44
CA ASN A 169 6.79 -13.35 15.11
C ASN A 169 7.36 -12.21 14.24
N GLY A 170 8.50 -11.63 14.62
CA GLY A 170 9.18 -10.58 13.85
C GLY A 170 8.49 -9.23 13.89
N GLN A 171 7.70 -8.94 14.93
CA GLN A 171 6.94 -7.70 15.11
C GLN A 171 7.39 -6.88 16.34
N PRO A 172 8.69 -6.54 16.50
CA PRO A 172 9.20 -5.86 17.69
C PRO A 172 8.64 -4.45 17.90
N GLU A 173 8.41 -3.68 16.82
CA GLU A 173 7.83 -2.34 16.93
C GLU A 173 6.38 -2.35 17.41
N ARG A 174 5.60 -3.36 17.01
CA ARG A 174 4.24 -3.54 17.53
C ARG A 174 4.24 -3.95 19.00
N ALA A 175 5.20 -4.78 19.40
CA ALA A 175 5.39 -5.14 20.80
C ALA A 175 5.67 -3.89 21.65
N LYS A 176 6.55 -3.00 21.17
CA LYS A 176 6.87 -1.72 21.80
C LYS A 176 5.66 -0.80 21.91
N GLN A 177 4.91 -0.59 20.81
CA GLN A 177 3.70 0.24 20.81
C GLN A 177 2.64 -0.29 21.78
N MET A 178 2.41 -1.62 21.81
CA MET A 178 1.47 -2.24 22.75
C MET A 178 1.87 -1.95 24.21
N MET A 179 3.15 -2.12 24.54
CA MET A 179 3.66 -1.88 25.90
C MET A 179 3.59 -0.40 26.29
N GLU A 180 3.80 0.51 25.36
CA GLU A 180 3.70 1.96 25.57
C GLU A 180 2.25 2.41 25.79
N GLN A 181 1.30 1.87 25.01
CA GLN A 181 -0.12 2.12 25.22
C GLN A 181 -0.59 1.61 26.59
N PHE A 182 -0.16 0.42 26.98
CA PHE A 182 -0.50 -0.12 28.29
C PHE A 182 0.09 0.74 29.43
N ARG A 183 1.36 1.16 29.33
CA ARG A 183 1.97 2.06 30.31
C ARG A 183 1.22 3.37 30.44
N THR A 184 0.81 3.96 29.32
CA THR A 184 0.05 5.21 29.27
C THR A 184 -1.30 5.05 29.96
N PHE A 185 -2.02 3.96 29.68
CA PHE A 185 -3.28 3.66 30.35
C PHE A 185 -3.10 3.45 31.86
N TYR A 186 -2.06 2.71 32.27
CA TYR A 186 -1.76 2.45 33.68
C TYR A 186 -1.36 3.71 34.44
N SER A 187 -0.60 4.63 33.82
CA SER A 187 -0.21 5.89 34.46
C SER A 187 -1.39 6.85 34.61
N LEU A 188 -2.24 6.95 33.59
CA LEU A 188 -3.48 7.75 33.63
C LEU A 188 -4.45 7.23 34.71
N SER A 189 -4.69 5.92 34.74
CA SER A 189 -5.58 5.31 35.73
C SER A 189 -5.03 5.41 37.16
N SER A 190 -3.73 5.22 37.37
CA SER A 190 -3.09 5.44 38.67
C SER A 190 -3.24 6.88 39.15
N GLY A 191 -3.04 7.87 38.26
CA GLY A 191 -3.24 9.29 38.59
C GLY A 191 -4.69 9.62 38.99
N VAL A 192 -5.68 9.01 38.32
CA VAL A 192 -7.09 9.15 38.68
C VAL A 192 -7.38 8.48 40.02
N ILE A 193 -6.97 7.23 40.22
CA ILE A 193 -7.25 6.52 41.47
C ILE A 193 -6.56 7.21 42.65
N SER A 194 -5.34 7.73 42.47
CA SER A 194 -4.61 8.50 43.49
C SER A 194 -5.31 9.81 43.89
N GLN A 195 -6.19 10.38 43.06
CA GLN A 195 -7.01 11.54 43.45
C GLN A 195 -8.15 11.15 44.41
N TYR A 196 -8.58 9.89 44.40
CA TYR A 196 -9.73 9.41 45.16
C TYR A 196 -9.36 8.43 46.30
N VAL A 197 -8.16 7.83 46.24
CA VAL A 197 -7.66 6.84 47.20
C VAL A 197 -6.16 7.04 47.36
N GLU A 198 -5.67 7.18 48.60
CA GLU A 198 -4.23 7.15 48.90
C GLU A 198 -3.70 5.72 48.68
N ILE A 199 -2.88 5.53 47.65
CA ILE A 199 -2.23 4.25 47.36
C ILE A 199 -0.73 4.44 47.53
N ASP A 200 -0.18 3.87 48.61
CA ASP A 200 1.26 3.77 48.80
C ASP A 200 1.85 2.82 47.75
N LEU A 201 2.49 3.40 46.74
CA LEU A 201 3.34 2.66 45.83
C LEU A 201 4.61 2.26 46.60
N PRO A 202 5.04 0.98 46.57
CA PRO A 202 6.31 0.60 47.18
C PRO A 202 7.43 1.35 46.45
N GLU A 203 8.18 2.18 47.20
CA GLU A 203 9.33 2.89 46.64
C GLU A 203 10.29 1.89 45.99
N LYS A 204 10.68 2.18 44.74
CA LYS A 204 11.81 1.53 44.10
C LYS A 204 13.00 1.69 45.04
N LYS A 205 13.42 0.59 45.68
CA LYS A 205 14.70 0.52 46.38
C LYS A 205 15.82 0.86 45.40
N THR A 206 16.20 2.13 45.36
CA THR A 206 17.46 2.53 44.76
C THR A 206 18.56 1.99 45.66
N LYS A 207 19.29 0.99 45.17
CA LYS A 207 20.54 0.57 45.80
C LYS A 207 21.53 1.74 45.75
N LYS A 208 21.50 2.62 46.75
CA LYS A 208 22.68 3.37 47.22
C LYS A 208 23.36 2.50 48.28
N ALA A 209 24.67 2.35 48.37
CA ALA A 209 25.80 2.82 47.58
C ALA A 209 27.03 2.00 48.03
N LYS A 210 28.07 1.93 47.19
CA LYS A 210 29.45 2.14 47.67
C LYS A 210 30.34 2.44 46.46
N LYS A 211 30.43 3.73 46.14
CA LYS A 211 31.65 4.30 45.59
C LYS A 211 32.30 5.00 46.77
N ASP A 212 33.39 4.44 47.28
CA ASP A 212 34.45 5.30 47.74
C ASP A 212 35.77 4.74 47.20
N ARG A 213 36.52 5.64 46.60
CA ARG A 213 37.73 5.41 45.82
C ARG A 213 38.74 6.39 46.42
N GLY A 214 39.81 5.90 47.05
CA GLY A 214 40.90 6.79 47.44
C GLY A 214 41.81 6.24 48.53
N GLU A 215 42.96 5.74 48.09
CA GLU A 215 44.20 5.54 48.85
C GLU A 215 44.81 6.86 49.42
N GLU A 216 45.74 6.66 50.36
CA GLU A 216 46.88 7.53 50.74
C GLU A 216 46.63 8.85 51.51
N ARG A 217 46.90 8.85 52.82
CA ARG A 217 48.21 9.16 53.43
C ARG A 217 48.19 8.95 54.94
#